data_AF-A0A2H1X301-F1
#
_entry.id   AF-A0A2H1X301-F1
#
_cell.length_a   1.000
_cell.length_b   1.000
_cell.length_c   1.000
_cell.angle_alpha   90.00
_cell.angle_beta   90.00
_cell.angle_gamma   90.00
#
_symmetry.space_group_name_H-M   'P 1'
#
loop_
_entity.id
_entity.type
_entity.pdbx_description
1 polymer ?
#
loop_
_entity_poly.entity_id
_entity_poly.type
_entity_poly.pdbx_seq_one_letter_code
_entity_poly.pdbx_strand_id
1 'polypeptide(L)'
;MLHGSQLPSHRANRAVYIYLTFIVIFRRYDKLLVAEREFIRMGCVYKHSSRGLQQRMLFLFSDVLVVTSKAGSTQFRAHSALPLHALELKSSELPHSFSLT
;
A
#
# COMPACT_ATOMS: atom_id res chain seq x y z
N MET A 1 -11.96 5.58 -20.66
CA MET A 1 -10.96 6.62 -20.94
C MET A 1 -10.47 7.19 -19.62
N LEU A 2 -9.30 6.76 -19.14
CA LEU A 2 -8.46 7.57 -18.26
C LEU A 2 -7.03 7.38 -18.78
N HIS A 3 -6.48 8.48 -19.25
CA HIS A 3 -5.17 8.60 -19.85
C HIS A 3 -4.14 8.96 -18.77
N GLY A 4 -2.88 8.57 -18.98
CA GLY A 4 -1.73 9.01 -18.19
C GLY A 4 -1.16 7.91 -17.30
N SER A 5 0.15 7.78 -17.12
CA SER A 5 1.30 8.49 -17.68
C SER A 5 2.51 7.67 -17.21
N GLN A 6 3.54 7.57 -18.04
CA GLN A 6 4.80 6.88 -17.76
C GLN A 6 5.36 7.24 -16.36
N LEU A 7 5.69 6.23 -15.54
CA LEU A 7 6.18 6.41 -14.16
C LEU A 7 7.64 6.95 -14.16
N PRO A 8 8.02 7.84 -13.22
CA PRO A 8 9.23 8.65 -13.32
C PRO A 8 10.45 8.01 -12.65
N SER A 9 11.63 8.33 -13.19
CA SER A 9 12.95 7.89 -12.74
C SER A 9 13.22 8.11 -11.24
N HIS A 10 14.17 7.36 -10.68
CA HIS A 10 14.78 7.33 -9.32
C HIS A 10 14.54 8.53 -8.34
N ARG A 11 14.40 9.77 -8.83
CA ARG A 11 13.97 10.95 -8.04
C ARG A 11 12.53 10.83 -7.49
N ALA A 12 11.63 10.17 -8.21
CA ALA A 12 10.25 9.96 -7.80
C ALA A 12 10.13 9.06 -6.58
N ASN A 13 10.96 8.00 -6.48
CA ASN A 13 10.95 7.11 -5.31
C ASN A 13 11.29 7.84 -4.01
N ARG A 14 12.24 8.79 -4.02
CA ARG A 14 12.54 9.62 -2.84
C ARG A 14 11.40 10.55 -2.45
N ALA A 15 10.77 11.20 -3.43
CA ALA A 15 9.63 12.08 -3.18
C ALA A 15 8.43 11.31 -2.64
N VAL A 16 8.15 10.12 -3.20
CA VAL A 16 7.09 9.21 -2.74
C VAL A 16 7.38 8.72 -1.32
N TYR A 17 8.63 8.38 -1.00
CA TYR A 17 9.02 7.97 0.36
C TYR A 17 8.86 9.09 1.39
N ILE A 18 9.22 10.33 1.05
CA ILE A 18 9.04 11.50 1.92
C ILE A 18 7.54 11.76 2.13
N TYR A 19 6.74 11.76 1.06
CA TYR A 19 5.29 11.89 1.15
C TYR A 19 4.66 10.79 2.04
N LEU A 20 5.16 9.57 1.89
CA LEU A 20 4.77 8.41 2.66
C LEU A 20 5.08 8.55 4.14
N THR A 21 6.24 9.10 4.52
CA THR A 21 6.61 9.27 5.93
C THR A 21 5.80 10.37 6.62
N PHE A 22 5.27 11.35 5.88
CA PHE A 22 4.38 12.39 6.42
C PHE A 22 2.95 11.90 6.67
N ILE A 23 2.44 10.99 5.84
CA ILE A 23 1.03 10.54 5.88
C ILE A 23 0.90 9.19 6.58
N VAL A 24 1.92 8.35 6.51
CA VAL A 24 1.93 6.99 7.07
C VAL A 24 3.00 6.86 8.14
N ILE A 25 2.57 6.58 9.36
CA ILE A 25 3.48 6.30 10.46
C ILE A 25 4.02 4.87 10.30
N PHE A 26 5.28 4.76 9.86
CA PHE A 26 6.01 3.50 9.65
C PHE A 26 6.89 3.04 10.84
N ARG A 27 6.74 3.59 12.05
CA ARG A 27 7.64 3.39 13.22
C ARG A 27 8.00 1.95 13.68
N ARG A 28 7.43 0.89 13.07
CA ARG A 28 7.81 -0.52 13.33
C ARG A 28 8.33 -1.24 12.09
N TYR A 29 8.47 -0.50 11.00
CA TYR A 29 8.73 -0.98 9.66
C TYR A 29 9.91 -0.21 9.07
N ASP A 30 10.89 0.17 9.90
CA ASP A 30 12.05 0.95 9.48
C ASP A 30 12.90 0.22 8.42
N LYS A 31 12.81 -1.12 8.40
CA LYS A 31 13.38 -1.97 7.35
C LYS A 31 12.61 -1.90 6.02
N LEU A 32 11.50 -1.16 5.95
CA LEU A 32 10.81 -0.96 4.68
C LEU A 32 11.51 0.03 3.76
N LEU A 33 12.40 0.88 4.29
CA LEU A 33 13.17 1.87 3.57
C LEU A 33 14.48 1.25 3.02
N VAL A 34 14.37 0.36 2.03
CA VAL A 34 15.55 -0.24 1.36
C VAL A 34 15.77 0.46 0.02
N ALA A 35 17.02 0.82 -0.30
CA ALA A 35 17.36 1.60 -1.50
C ALA A 35 16.97 0.92 -2.83
N GLU A 36 16.93 -0.41 -2.83
CA GLU A 36 16.59 -1.25 -3.99
C GLU A 36 15.07 -1.44 -4.16
N ARG A 37 14.26 -1.00 -3.20
CA ARG A 37 12.81 -1.22 -3.22
C ARG A 37 12.12 -0.17 -4.09
N GLU A 38 11.57 -0.61 -5.20
CA GLU A 38 10.90 0.27 -6.16
C GLU A 38 9.41 0.40 -5.83
N PHE A 39 8.90 1.62 -5.87
CA PHE A 39 7.47 1.88 -5.70
C PHE A 39 6.72 1.64 -7.01
N ILE A 40 5.66 0.83 -6.96
CA ILE A 40 4.87 0.48 -8.14
C ILE A 40 3.54 1.25 -8.17
N ARG A 41 2.76 1.20 -7.08
CA ARG A 41 1.42 1.80 -7.04
C ARG A 41 0.89 2.02 -5.62
N MET A 42 0.03 3.02 -5.50
CA MET A 42 -0.76 3.35 -4.31
C MET A 42 -2.25 3.29 -4.61
N GLY A 43 -3.06 2.92 -3.62
CA GLY A 43 -4.51 2.95 -3.74
C GLY A 43 -5.25 2.83 -2.42
N CYS A 44 -6.49 3.30 -2.38
CA CYS A 44 -7.40 3.06 -1.28
C CYS A 44 -8.32 1.89 -1.62
N VAL A 45 -8.47 0.97 -0.68
CA VAL A 45 -9.43 -0.13 -0.76
C VAL A 45 -10.25 -0.18 0.53
N TYR A 46 -11.40 -0.84 0.47
CA TYR A 46 -12.19 -1.14 1.66
C TYR A 46 -11.97 -2.58 2.08
N LYS A 47 -11.46 -2.78 3.30
CA LYS A 47 -11.32 -4.09 3.91
C LYS A 47 -12.64 -4.46 4.59
N HIS A 48 -13.19 -5.64 4.26
CA HIS A 48 -14.27 -6.23 5.02
C HIS A 48 -13.81 -6.57 6.44
N SER A 49 -14.59 -6.14 7.43
CA SER A 49 -14.35 -6.42 8.84
C SER A 49 -15.65 -6.75 9.56
N SER A 50 -15.56 -7.23 10.80
CA SER A 50 -16.73 -7.46 11.65
C SER A 50 -17.56 -6.20 11.94
N ARG A 51 -17.00 -5.00 11.73
CA ARG A 51 -17.70 -3.71 11.86
C ARG A 51 -18.11 -3.10 10.52
N GLY A 52 -18.08 -3.89 9.44
CA GLY A 52 -18.31 -3.42 8.08
C GLY A 52 -17.04 -3.01 7.34
N LEU A 53 -17.19 -2.21 6.30
CA LEU A 53 -16.10 -1.79 5.40
C LEU A 53 -15.23 -0.71 6.02
N GLN A 54 -13.93 -0.99 6.14
CA GLN A 54 -12.96 -0.01 6.63
C GLN A 54 -11.97 0.37 5.55
N GLN A 55 -11.81 1.67 5.29
CA GLN A 55 -10.84 2.16 4.33
C GLN A 55 -9.41 1.84 4.79
N ARG A 56 -8.59 1.37 3.86
CA ARG A 56 -7.17 1.04 4.03
C ARG A 56 -6.42 1.58 2.82
N MET A 57 -5.33 2.29 3.07
CA MET A 57 -4.38 2.58 1.99
C MET A 57 -3.44 1.39 1.81
N LEU A 58 -3.21 1.04 0.56
CA LEU A 58 -2.25 0.04 0.11
C LEU A 58 -1.09 0.72 -0.62
N PHE A 59 0.10 0.20 -0.38
CA PHE A 59 1.33 0.59 -1.07
C PHE A 59 2.00 -0.66 -1.62
N LEU A 60 2.05 -0.77 -2.94
CA LEU A 60 2.70 -1.85 -3.64
C LEU A 60 4.11 -1.42 -4.03
N PHE A 61 5.09 -2.14 -3.51
CA PHE A 61 6.48 -2.07 -3.92
C PHE A 61 6.89 -3.33 -4.68
N SER A 62 8.10 -3.35 -5.25
CA SER A 62 8.62 -4.46 -6.07
C SER A 62 8.68 -5.81 -5.36
N ASP A 63 8.76 -5.83 -4.03
CA ASP A 63 8.92 -7.05 -3.22
C ASP A 63 7.94 -7.15 -2.04
N VAL A 64 7.21 -6.08 -1.71
CA VAL A 64 6.33 -6.03 -0.53
C VAL A 64 5.07 -5.21 -0.77
N LEU A 65 3.95 -5.68 -0.22
CA LEU A 65 2.70 -4.94 -0.11
C LEU A 65 2.50 -4.43 1.31
N VAL A 66 2.40 -3.12 1.49
CA VAL A 66 2.07 -2.52 2.80
C VAL A 66 0.58 -2.23 2.87
N VAL A 67 -0.05 -2.71 3.94
CA VAL A 67 -1.43 -2.37 4.31
C VAL A 67 -1.41 -1.44 5.51
N THR A 68 -2.13 -0.33 5.42
CA THR A 68 -2.19 0.69 6.49
C THR A 68 -3.58 0.81 7.09
N SER A 69 -3.67 1.08 8.40
CA SER A 69 -4.92 1.40 9.10
C SER A 69 -5.03 2.91 9.35
N LYS A 70 -6.26 3.41 9.54
CA LYS A 70 -6.49 4.82 9.88
C LYS A 70 -5.94 5.11 11.29
N ALA A 71 -5.19 6.20 11.43
CA ALA A 71 -4.54 6.60 12.68
C ALA A 71 -4.74 8.11 12.94
N GLY A 72 -6.00 8.54 12.92
CA GLY A 72 -6.39 9.95 13.08
C GLY A 72 -7.26 10.43 11.93
N SER A 73 -7.45 11.74 11.82
CA SER A 73 -8.27 12.36 10.78
C SER A 73 -7.60 12.32 9.40
N THR A 74 -6.29 12.56 9.33
CA THR A 74 -5.52 12.67 8.08
C THR A 74 -4.35 11.69 7.97
N GLN A 75 -4.08 10.92 9.04
CA GLN A 75 -2.92 10.04 9.11
C GLN A 75 -3.33 8.57 9.05
N PHE A 76 -2.47 7.78 8.42
CA PHE A 76 -2.53 6.32 8.40
C PHE A 76 -1.32 5.77 9.15
N ARG A 77 -1.40 4.51 9.57
CA ARG A 77 -0.32 3.79 10.23
C ARG A 77 -0.12 2.47 9.53
N ALA A 78 1.12 2.14 9.22
CA ALA A 78 1.44 0.83 8.66
C ALA A 78 0.97 -0.26 9.64
N HIS A 79 0.13 -1.15 9.14
CA HIS A 79 -0.52 -2.19 9.94
C HIS A 79 0.07 -3.58 9.63
N SER A 80 0.34 -3.86 8.36
CA SER A 80 1.06 -5.05 7.92
C SER A 80 1.93 -4.75 6.70
N ALA A 81 3.01 -5.51 6.56
CA ALA A 81 3.83 -5.55 5.36
C ALA A 81 3.96 -7.01 4.95
N LEU A 82 3.51 -7.34 3.74
CA LEU A 82 3.37 -8.70 3.26
C LEU A 82 4.33 -8.90 2.08
N PRO A 83 5.28 -9.84 2.17
CA PRO A 83 6.19 -10.12 1.06
C PRO A 83 5.41 -10.64 -0.14
N LEU A 84 5.70 -10.13 -1.34
CA LEU A 84 4.98 -10.55 -2.54
C LEU A 84 5.21 -12.02 -2.90
N HIS A 85 6.40 -12.55 -2.61
CA HIS A 85 6.72 -13.95 -2.87
C HIS A 85 5.91 -14.93 -2.02
N ALA A 86 5.29 -14.46 -0.94
CA ALA A 86 4.47 -15.26 -0.03
C ALA A 86 2.97 -14.94 -0.17
N LEU A 87 2.59 -14.11 -1.15
CA LEU A 87 1.22 -13.62 -1.32
C LEU A 87 0.51 -14.37 -2.45
N GLU A 88 -0.66 -14.93 -2.17
CA GLU A 88 -1.56 -15.46 -3.20
C GLU A 88 -2.75 -14.53 -3.43
N LEU A 89 -2.96 -14.13 -4.68
CA LEU A 89 -4.16 -13.42 -5.12
C LEU A 89 -5.23 -14.43 -5.56
N LYS A 90 -6.42 -14.35 -4.96
CA LYS A 90 -7.58 -15.16 -5.34
C LYS A 90 -8.70 -14.28 -5.85
N SER A 91 -9.28 -14.69 -6.97
CA SER A 91 -10.51 -14.11 -7.50
C SER A 91 -11.62 -14.22 -6.46
N SER A 92 -12.45 -13.18 -6.35
CA SER A 92 -13.67 -13.22 -5.56
C SER A 92 -14.88 -13.19 -6.48
N GLU A 93 -15.96 -13.83 -6.05
CA GLU A 93 -17.25 -13.81 -6.75
C GLU A 93 -17.89 -12.41 -6.75
N LEU A 94 -17.49 -11.55 -5.80
CA LEU A 94 -18.01 -10.18 -5.68
C LEU A 94 -17.32 -9.22 -6.67
N PRO A 95 -18.07 -8.32 -7.33
CA PRO A 95 -17.50 -7.36 -8.27
C PRO A 95 -16.42 -6.49 -7.63
N HIS A 96 -15.35 -6.23 -8.37
CA HIS A 96 -14.24 -5.35 -7.97
C HIS A 96 -13.58 -5.72 -6.63
N SER A 97 -13.62 -7.00 -6.27
CA SER A 97 -13.03 -7.50 -5.05
C SER A 97 -12.10 -8.68 -5.32
N PHE A 98 -11.18 -8.91 -4.38
CA PHE A 98 -10.19 -9.97 -4.45
C PHE A 98 -9.83 -10.38 -3.01
N SER A 99 -9.25 -11.56 -2.87
CA SER A 99 -8.70 -12.04 -1.59
C SER A 99 -7.19 -12.17 -1.69
N LEU A 100 -6.51 -11.87 -0.59
CA LEU A 100 -5.07 -12.07 -0.41
C LEU A 100 -4.87 -13.05 0.73
N THR A 101 -4.14 -14.13 0.47
CA THR A 101 -3.76 -15.17 1.45
C THR A 101 -2.24 -15.29 1.54
#